data_AF-A0A969CL31-F1
#
_entry.id   AF-A0A969CL31-F1
#
_cell.length_a   1.000
_cell.length_b   1.000
_cell.length_c   1.000
_cell.angle_alpha   90.00
_cell.angle_beta   90.00
_cell.angle_gamma   90.00
#
_symmetry.space_group_name_H-M   'P 1'
#
loop_
_entity.id
_entity.type
_entity.pdbx_description
1 polymer ?
#
loop_
_entity_poly.entity_id
_entity_poly.type
_entity_poly.pdbx_seq_one_letter_code
_entity_poly.pdbx_strand_id
1 'polypeptide(L)'
;METININELSDLDRLISEQFNLPLQPYSTDLRAALELSIWAFENTEQPHFEIFYSGAAQPEQPFLASFEPDAWDSGETPPIAICKSALRYLKKIRVVLI
;
A
#
# COMPACT_ATOMS: atom_id res chain seq x y z
N MET A 1 12.78 10.50 -0.43
CA MET A 1 11.64 9.70 0.05
C MET A 1 11.00 10.49 1.17
N GLU A 2 9.78 10.95 0.95
CA GLU A 2 9.01 11.71 1.94
C GLU A 2 8.45 10.75 3.00
N THR A 3 8.29 11.20 4.25
CA THR A 3 7.64 10.41 5.31
C THR A 3 6.45 11.17 5.86
N ILE A 4 5.27 10.54 5.84
CA ILE A 4 4.01 11.12 6.29
C ILE A 4 3.49 10.28 7.47
N ASN A 5 3.12 10.98 8.54
CA ASN A 5 2.49 10.38 9.71
C ASN A 5 0.98 10.55 9.61
N ILE A 6 0.23 9.47 9.82
CA ILE A 6 -1.22 9.44 9.66
C ILE A 6 -1.84 8.87 10.93
N ASN A 7 -2.87 9.55 11.46
CA ASN A 7 -3.59 9.11 12.66
C ASN A 7 -4.92 8.41 12.33
N GLU A 8 -5.46 8.63 11.12
CA GLU A 8 -6.73 8.05 10.69
C GLU A 8 -6.60 7.35 9.34
N LEU A 9 -7.24 6.19 9.19
CA LEU A 9 -7.20 5.43 7.93
C LEU A 9 -7.84 6.19 6.74
N SER A 10 -8.77 7.09 7.02
CA SER A 10 -9.38 8.00 6.04
C SER A 10 -8.36 8.95 5.39
N ASP A 11 -7.32 9.37 6.13
CA ASP A 11 -6.24 10.18 5.58
C ASP A 11 -5.34 9.36 4.64
N LEU A 12 -5.17 8.05 4.92
CA LEU A 12 -4.47 7.14 4.01
C LEU A 12 -5.27 6.96 2.71
N ASP A 13 -6.59 6.81 2.81
CA ASP A 13 -7.48 6.71 1.64
C ASP A 13 -7.40 7.96 0.76
N ARG A 14 -7.43 9.15 1.39
CA ARG A 14 -7.27 10.42 0.68
C ARG A 14 -5.90 10.53 0.02
N LEU A 15 -4.82 10.18 0.73
CA LEU A 15 -3.47 10.21 0.18
C LEU A 15 -3.34 9.28 -1.03
N ILE A 16 -3.92 8.08 -0.98
CA ILE A 16 -3.94 7.18 -2.14
C ILE A 16 -4.68 7.81 -3.32
N SER A 17 -5.90 8.30 -3.10
CA SER A 17 -6.70 8.95 -4.14
C SER A 17 -5.94 10.09 -4.82
N GLU A 18 -5.28 10.95 -4.05
CA GLU A 18 -4.50 12.08 -4.54
C GLU A 18 -3.23 11.65 -5.30
N GLN A 19 -2.41 10.76 -4.72
CA GLN A 19 -1.12 10.39 -5.30
C GLN A 19 -1.24 9.55 -6.57
N PHE A 20 -2.32 8.77 -6.67
CA PHE A 20 -2.57 7.89 -7.81
C PHE A 20 -3.58 8.47 -8.81
N ASN A 21 -4.18 9.63 -8.50
CA ASN A 21 -5.26 10.25 -9.29
C ASN A 21 -6.42 9.27 -9.52
N LEU A 22 -6.83 8.59 -8.45
CA LEU A 22 -7.92 7.60 -8.43
C LEU A 22 -9.13 8.16 -7.65
N PRO A 23 -10.35 7.66 -7.88
CA PRO A 23 -11.53 8.07 -7.10
C PRO A 23 -11.33 7.84 -5.59
N LEU A 24 -11.91 8.71 -4.76
CA LEU A 24 -11.85 8.51 -3.30
C LEU A 24 -12.68 7.27 -2.92
N GLN A 25 -11.99 6.27 -2.35
CA GLN A 25 -12.53 4.97 -1.97
C GLN A 25 -11.84 4.49 -0.68
N PRO A 26 -12.42 3.51 0.04
CA PRO A 26 -11.85 2.97 1.27
C PRO A 26 -10.64 2.03 1.04
N TYR A 27 -9.58 2.52 0.40
CA TYR A 27 -8.38 1.75 0.03
C TYR A 27 -7.70 1.03 1.21
N SER A 28 -7.73 1.62 2.39
CA SER A 28 -7.12 1.14 3.62
C SER A 28 -7.92 0.04 4.32
N THR A 29 -9.19 -0.20 3.94
CA THR A 29 -10.08 -1.15 4.62
C THR A 29 -10.79 -2.13 3.67
N ASP A 30 -11.01 -1.76 2.41
CA ASP A 30 -11.55 -2.64 1.38
C ASP A 30 -10.43 -3.22 0.50
N LEU A 31 -10.27 -4.54 0.52
CA LEU A 31 -9.28 -5.24 -0.29
C LEU A 31 -9.49 -5.06 -1.79
N ARG A 32 -10.73 -4.97 -2.27
CA ARG A 32 -10.99 -4.77 -3.70
C ARG A 32 -10.48 -3.41 -4.16
N ALA A 33 -10.78 -2.36 -3.38
CA ALA A 33 -10.26 -1.02 -3.63
C ALA A 33 -8.72 -1.02 -3.58
N ALA A 34 -8.12 -1.64 -2.55
CA ALA A 34 -6.66 -1.73 -2.43
C ALA A 34 -6.00 -2.42 -3.65
N LEU A 35 -6.61 -3.50 -4.16
CA LEU A 35 -6.10 -4.21 -5.34
C LEU A 35 -6.16 -3.38 -6.63
N GLU A 36 -6.96 -2.32 -6.71
CA GLU A 36 -6.88 -1.37 -7.84
C GLU A 36 -5.49 -0.73 -7.96
N LEU A 37 -4.71 -0.65 -6.88
CA LEU A 37 -3.34 -0.15 -6.94
C LEU A 37 -2.40 -1.09 -7.71
N SER A 38 -2.67 -2.40 -7.68
CA SER A 38 -1.99 -3.36 -8.56
C SER A 38 -2.33 -3.10 -10.02
N ILE A 39 -3.61 -2.93 -10.34
CA ILE A 39 -4.07 -2.60 -11.70
C ILE A 39 -3.40 -1.31 -12.18
N TRP A 40 -3.41 -0.26 -11.35
CA TRP A 40 -2.73 0.99 -11.66
C TRP A 40 -1.25 0.77 -11.97
N ALA A 41 -0.54 -0.05 -11.17
CA ALA A 41 0.87 -0.36 -11.43
C ALA A 41 1.07 -1.10 -12.75
N PHE A 42 0.23 -2.10 -13.07
CA PHE A 42 0.25 -2.81 -14.35
C PHE A 42 0.02 -1.89 -15.56
N GLU A 43 -0.78 -0.84 -15.41
CA GLU A 43 -1.09 0.11 -16.48
C GLU A 43 -0.05 1.24 -16.62
N ASN A 44 0.67 1.59 -15.56
CA ASN A 44 1.49 2.80 -15.50
C ASN A 44 3.00 2.56 -15.30
N THR A 45 3.44 1.30 -15.24
CA THR A 45 4.86 0.95 -15.06
C THR A 45 5.35 0.02 -16.16
N GLU A 46 6.63 0.15 -16.53
CA GLU A 46 7.22 -0.66 -17.61
C GLU A 46 7.44 -2.13 -17.21
N GLN A 47 7.69 -2.39 -15.92
CA GLN A 47 7.96 -3.72 -15.37
C GLN A 47 7.16 -3.88 -14.08
N PRO A 48 5.83 -4.09 -14.19
CA PRO A 48 4.97 -4.17 -13.02
C PRO A 48 5.29 -5.40 -12.19
N HIS A 49 5.32 -5.21 -10.88
CA HIS A 49 5.44 -6.26 -9.89
C HIS A 49 4.37 -6.03 -8.82
N PHE A 50 3.75 -7.12 -8.37
CA PHE A 50 2.85 -7.07 -7.24
C PHE A 50 2.84 -8.41 -6.51
N GLU A 51 3.04 -8.36 -5.19
CA GLU A 51 2.96 -9.50 -4.29
C GLU A 51 2.15 -9.14 -3.06
N ILE A 52 1.38 -10.11 -2.57
CA ILE A 52 0.78 -10.03 -1.25
C ILE A 52 0.65 -11.42 -0.64
N PHE A 53 1.06 -11.55 0.62
CA PHE A 53 0.96 -12.80 1.34
C PHE A 53 0.97 -12.58 2.86
N TYR A 54 0.47 -13.59 3.56
CA TYR A 54 0.62 -13.71 5.00
C TYR A 54 1.96 -14.37 5.31
N SER A 55 2.70 -13.85 6.29
CA SER A 55 3.94 -14.47 6.76
C SER A 55 3.98 -14.50 8.28
N GLY A 56 4.03 -15.72 8.85
CA GLY A 56 4.23 -15.90 10.29
C GLY A 56 5.62 -15.48 10.78
N ALA A 57 6.55 -15.19 9.86
CA ALA A 57 7.87 -14.63 10.18
C ALA A 57 7.87 -13.09 10.19
N ALA A 58 6.77 -12.44 9.76
CA ALA A 58 6.61 -11.00 9.88
C ALA A 58 6.34 -10.58 11.33
N GLN A 59 6.29 -9.27 11.58
CA GLN A 59 5.96 -8.76 12.91
C GLN A 59 4.55 -9.24 13.32
N PRO A 60 4.32 -9.71 14.55
CA PRO A 60 3.04 -10.28 14.95
C PRO A 60 1.83 -9.37 14.72
N GLU A 61 2.00 -8.07 14.92
CA GLU A 61 0.96 -7.05 14.74
C GLU A 61 0.77 -6.63 13.27
N GLN A 62 1.70 -7.00 12.38
CA GLN A 62 1.65 -6.66 10.96
C GLN A 62 2.03 -7.87 10.09
N PRO A 63 1.20 -8.93 10.09
CA PRO A 63 1.57 -10.20 9.50
C PRO A 63 1.42 -10.26 7.98
N PHE A 64 0.79 -9.24 7.36
CA PHE A 64 0.65 -9.16 5.91
C PHE A 64 1.81 -8.39 5.32
N LEU A 65 2.43 -8.98 4.30
CA LEU A 65 3.49 -8.38 3.52
C LEU A 65 2.96 -8.10 2.12
N ALA A 66 3.21 -6.90 1.61
CA ALA A 66 2.92 -6.54 0.24
C ALA A 66 4.11 -5.84 -0.42
N SER A 67 4.27 -6.07 -1.71
CA SER A 67 5.34 -5.45 -2.50
C SER A 67 4.85 -4.99 -3.87
N PHE A 68 5.40 -3.86 -4.32
CA PHE A 68 5.42 -3.40 -5.71
C PHE A 68 6.84 -3.34 -6.30
N GLU A 69 7.84 -3.85 -5.58
CA GLU A 69 9.24 -3.94 -5.99
C GLU A 69 9.85 -5.30 -5.55
N PRO A 70 10.51 -6.06 -6.46
CA PRO A 70 11.05 -7.36 -6.11
C PRO A 70 11.94 -7.33 -4.86
N ASP A 71 11.82 -8.36 -4.02
CA ASP A 71 12.63 -8.56 -2.81
C ASP A 71 12.53 -7.46 -1.73
N ALA A 72 11.51 -6.59 -1.80
CA ALA A 72 11.32 -5.50 -0.84
C ALA A 72 9.86 -5.36 -0.39
N TRP A 73 9.53 -5.73 0.85
CA TRP A 73 8.15 -5.74 1.34
C TRP A 73 7.89 -4.65 2.38
N ASP A 74 6.64 -4.15 2.40
CA ASP A 74 6.08 -3.41 3.53
C ASP A 74 5.04 -4.26 4.25
N SER A 75 5.01 -4.13 5.57
CA SER A 75 4.08 -4.85 6.44
C SER A 75 2.84 -4.03 6.77
N GLY A 76 1.72 -4.72 7.02
CA GLY A 76 0.49 -4.15 7.52
C GLY A 76 -0.27 -5.12 8.40
N GLU A 77 -1.10 -4.58 9.30
CA GLU A 77 -2.02 -5.35 10.14
C GLU A 77 -3.06 -6.09 9.29
N THR A 78 -3.47 -5.47 8.19
CA THR A 78 -4.41 -6.02 7.21
C THR A 78 -3.79 -6.00 5.81
N PRO A 79 -4.27 -6.86 4.89
CA PRO A 79 -3.81 -6.84 3.49
C PRO A 79 -3.98 -5.45 2.83
N PRO A 80 -5.13 -4.75 2.93
CA PRO A 80 -5.30 -3.42 2.37
C PRO A 80 -4.27 -2.40 2.85
N ILE A 81 -3.96 -2.39 4.16
CA ILE A 81 -2.96 -1.48 4.74
C ILE A 81 -1.57 -1.79 4.17
N ALA A 82 -1.18 -3.06 4.11
CA ALA A 82 0.10 -3.47 3.55
C ALA A 82 0.23 -3.02 2.08
N ILE A 83 -0.81 -3.23 1.27
CA ILE A 83 -0.86 -2.80 -0.14
C ILE A 83 -0.68 -1.28 -0.24
N CYS A 84 -1.47 -0.50 0.50
CA CYS A 84 -1.43 0.96 0.41
C CYS A 84 -0.05 1.53 0.80
N LYS A 85 0.54 1.04 1.89
CA LYS A 85 1.89 1.44 2.33
C LYS A 85 2.94 1.11 1.27
N SER A 86 2.89 -0.11 0.73
CA SER A 86 3.81 -0.59 -0.29
C SER A 86 3.70 0.20 -1.59
N ALA A 87 2.47 0.45 -2.07
CA ALA A 87 2.21 1.23 -3.26
C ALA A 87 2.78 2.65 -3.12
N LEU A 88 2.48 3.35 -2.03
CA LEU A 88 3.00 4.69 -1.78
C LEU A 88 4.54 4.71 -1.71
N ARG A 89 5.13 3.72 -1.05
CA ARG A 89 6.58 3.67 -0.90
C ARG A 89 7.28 3.42 -2.23
N TYR A 90 6.87 2.42 -2.97
CA TYR A 90 7.63 1.97 -4.14
C TYR A 90 7.23 2.72 -5.42
N LEU A 91 5.95 3.04 -5.59
CA LEU A 91 5.44 3.73 -6.78
C LEU A 91 5.45 5.26 -6.66
N LYS A 92 5.41 5.81 -5.44
CA LYS A 92 5.35 7.27 -5.19
C LYS A 92 6.49 7.82 -4.34
N LYS A 93 7.36 6.95 -3.81
CA LYS A 93 8.48 7.32 -2.92
C LYS A 93 8.03 8.07 -1.66
N ILE A 94 6.86 7.68 -1.13
CA ILE A 94 6.25 8.19 0.10
C ILE A 94 6.15 7.05 1.13
N ARG A 95 6.77 7.24 2.29
CA ARG A 95 6.67 6.30 3.41
C ARG A 95 5.57 6.77 4.36
N VAL A 96 4.61 5.89 4.64
CA VAL A 96 3.55 6.16 5.63
C VAL A 96 3.86 5.47 6.96
N VAL A 97 3.68 6.20 8.05
CA VAL A 97 3.68 5.68 9.42
C VAL A 97 2.30 5.94 10.01
N LEU A 98 1.59 4.87 10.38
CA LEU A 98 0.34 4.95 11.14
C LEU A 98 0.70 5.11 12.62
N ILE A 99 0.16 6.13 13.28
CA ILE A 99 0.42 6.49 14.69
C ILE A 99 -0.85 6.35 15.51
#